data_AF-A0A9E2S1M7-F1
#
_entry.id   AF-A0A9E2S1M7-F1
#
_cell.length_a   1.000
_cell.length_b   1.000
_cell.length_c   1.000
_cell.angle_alpha   90.00
_cell.angle_beta   90.00
_cell.angle_gamma   90.00
#
_symmetry.space_group_name_H-M   'P 1'
#
loop_
_entity.id
_entity.type
_entity.pdbx_description
1 polymer ?
#
loop_
_entity_poly.entity_id
_entity_poly.type
_entity_poly.pdbx_seq_one_letter_code
_entity_poly.pdbx_strand_id
1 'polypeptide(L)'
;MNYAVRVDVTLRTGIADPAGSTIERSLPTLGFDGVHRVRAGKLFLFEVDASSPDEALLTAQKLADRLLSNPVIEDARCSLAED
;
A
#
# COMPACT_ATOMS: atom_id res chain seq x y z
N MET A 1 -19.69 14.09 4.36
CA MET A 1 -19.92 12.91 3.51
C MET A 1 -18.87 11.90 3.91
N ASN A 2 -19.17 10.60 3.78
CA ASN A 2 -18.20 9.58 4.10
C ASN A 2 -17.56 9.06 2.80
N TYR A 3 -16.24 8.93 2.80
CA TYR A 3 -15.47 8.47 1.64
C TYR A 3 -14.65 7.26 2.02
N ALA A 4 -14.84 6.15 1.30
CA ALA A 4 -13.96 5.00 1.39
C ALA A 4 -12.60 5.34 0.76
N VAL A 5 -11.52 5.03 1.48
CA VAL A 5 -10.15 5.34 1.08
C VAL A 5 -9.29 4.10 1.17
N ARG A 6 -8.40 3.98 0.18
CA ARG A 6 -7.35 2.99 0.08
C ARG A 6 -5.98 3.65 0.19
N VAL A 7 -5.13 3.12 1.06
CA VAL A 7 -3.71 3.49 1.16
C VAL A 7 -2.83 2.26 0.95
N ASP A 8 -2.09 2.26 -0.15
CA ASP A 8 -1.07 1.25 -0.45
C ASP A 8 0.29 1.72 0.05
N VAL A 9 0.92 0.93 0.92
CA VAL A 9 2.27 1.20 1.44
C VAL A 9 3.21 0.10 0.97
N THR A 10 4.27 0.49 0.27
CA THR A 10 5.28 -0.45 -0.26
C THR A 10 6.67 0.07 0.07
N LEU A 11 7.64 -0.84 0.26
CA LEU A 11 9.05 -0.43 0.35
C LEU A 11 9.44 0.38 -0.89
N ARG A 12 10.35 1.35 -0.75
CA ARG A 12 10.89 2.12 -1.87
C ARG A 12 11.66 1.20 -2.83
N THR A 13 11.84 1.67 -4.06
CA THR A 13 12.71 0.97 -5.02
C THR A 13 14.15 0.96 -4.49
N GLY A 14 14.84 -0.18 -4.60
CA GLY A 14 16.21 -0.37 -4.09
C GLY A 14 16.29 -0.80 -2.63
N ILE A 15 15.19 -0.71 -1.86
CA ILE A 15 15.12 -1.32 -0.52
C ILE A 15 14.82 -2.81 -0.67
N ALA A 16 15.58 -3.63 0.06
CA ALA A 16 15.40 -5.07 0.07
C ALA A 16 14.05 -5.44 0.70
N ASP A 17 13.34 -6.36 0.04
CA ASP A 17 12.07 -6.91 0.51
C ASP A 17 12.23 -8.42 0.76
N PRO A 18 12.64 -8.82 1.99
CA PRO A 18 12.80 -10.23 2.34
C PRO A 18 11.51 -11.03 2.25
N ALA A 19 10.35 -10.40 2.51
CA ALA A 19 9.05 -11.06 2.46
C ALA A 19 8.67 -11.38 1.02
N GLY A 20 8.68 -10.38 0.12
CA GLY A 20 8.43 -10.57 -1.31
C GLY A 20 9.38 -11.61 -1.92
N SER A 21 10.67 -11.54 -1.57
CA SER A 21 11.67 -12.51 -2.04
C SER A 21 11.38 -13.94 -1.57
N THR A 22 10.88 -14.10 -0.34
CA THR A 22 10.55 -15.43 0.22
C THR A 22 9.31 -16.01 -0.46
N ILE A 23 8.31 -15.17 -0.73
CA ILE A 23 7.12 -15.57 -1.49
C ILE A 23 7.53 -16.00 -2.89
N GLU A 24 8.28 -15.18 -3.63
CA GLU A 24 8.71 -15.47 -5.01
C GLU A 24 9.47 -16.80 -5.10
N ARG A 25 10.38 -17.07 -4.17
CA ARG A 25 11.11 -18.36 -4.11
C ARG A 25 10.22 -19.58 -3.86
N SER A 26 9.06 -19.39 -3.23
CA SER A 26 8.13 -20.47 -2.91
C SER A 26 7.15 -20.75 -4.05
N LEU A 27 7.02 -19.85 -5.04
CA LEU A 27 6.04 -20.00 -6.12
C LEU A 27 6.25 -21.26 -7.00
N PRO A 28 7.49 -21.63 -7.40
CA PRO A 28 7.70 -22.80 -8.25
C PRO A 28 7.31 -24.12 -7.58
N THR A 29 7.55 -24.25 -6.26
CA THR A 29 7.17 -25.49 -5.53
C THR A 29 5.66 -25.63 -5.39
N LEU A 30 4.92 -24.54 -5.55
CA LEU A 30 3.46 -24.50 -5.59
C LEU A 30 2.89 -24.60 -7.02
N GLY A 31 3.75 -24.74 -8.04
CA GLY A 31 3.35 -24.85 -9.45
C GLY A 31 3.06 -23.53 -10.15
N PHE A 32 3.47 -22.40 -9.57
CA PHE A 32 3.35 -21.09 -10.21
C PHE A 32 4.66 -20.72 -10.94
N ASP A 33 4.66 -20.93 -12.25
CA ASP A 33 5.75 -20.52 -13.14
C ASP A 33 5.49 -19.13 -13.75
N GLY A 34 6.57 -18.40 -14.07
CA GLY A 34 6.51 -17.11 -14.79
C GLY A 34 6.12 -15.88 -13.95
N VAL A 35 5.98 -16.03 -12.63
CA VAL A 35 5.76 -14.90 -11.71
C VAL A 35 7.10 -14.37 -11.22
N HIS A 36 7.32 -13.08 -11.36
CA HIS A 36 8.60 -12.42 -11.05
C HIS A 36 8.40 -11.10 -10.32
N ARG A 37 9.43 -10.67 -9.59
CA ARG A 37 9.48 -9.37 -8.90
C ARG A 37 8.34 -9.18 -7.90
N VAL A 38 8.08 -10.19 -7.09
CA VAL A 38 7.07 -10.12 -6.03
C VAL A 38 7.48 -9.08 -5.00
N ARG A 39 6.55 -8.18 -4.68
CA ARG A 39 6.71 -7.13 -3.67
C ARG A 39 5.62 -7.31 -2.63
N ALA A 40 6.01 -7.35 -1.36
CA ALA A 40 5.09 -7.31 -0.23
C ALA A 40 4.92 -5.86 0.25
N GLY A 41 3.70 -5.54 0.68
CA GLY A 41 3.33 -4.23 1.18
C GLY A 41 2.14 -4.33 2.14
N LYS A 42 1.68 -3.18 2.60
CA LYS A 42 0.51 -3.05 3.49
C LYS A 42 -0.59 -2.33 2.73
N LEU A 43 -1.82 -2.79 2.91
CA LEU A 43 -3.03 -2.12 2.44
C LEU A 43 -3.82 -1.66 3.66
N PHE A 44 -4.17 -0.39 3.69
CA PHE A 44 -5.12 0.17 4.66
C PHE A 44 -6.38 0.60 3.93
N LEU A 45 -7.52 0.11 4.41
CA LEU A 45 -8.85 0.51 3.97
C LEU A 45 -9.57 1.14 5.15
N PHE A 46 -10.07 2.35 4.96
CA PHE A 46 -10.79 3.08 6.01
C PHE A 46 -11.69 4.15 5.40
N GLU A 47 -12.57 4.67 6.23
CA GLU A 47 -13.54 5.68 5.89
C GLU A 47 -13.12 7.05 6.44
N VAL A 48 -13.36 8.11 5.67
CA VAL A 48 -13.05 9.49 6.06
C VAL A 48 -14.29 10.37 5.89
N ASP A 49 -14.72 10.95 7.00
CA ASP A 49 -15.69 12.04 6.97
C ASP A 49 -15.04 13.32 6.41
N ALA A 50 -15.49 13.76 5.23
CA ALA A 50 -15.01 14.97 4.58
C ALA A 50 -16.12 15.69 3.80
N SER A 51 -15.88 16.95 3.43
CA SER A 51 -16.78 17.73 2.59
C SER A 51 -16.63 17.43 1.10
N SER A 52 -15.47 16.91 0.69
CA SER A 52 -15.16 16.57 -0.71
C SER A 52 -14.22 15.35 -0.81
N PRO A 53 -14.14 14.70 -1.99
CA PRO A 53 -13.19 13.62 -2.20
C PRO A 53 -11.72 14.07 -2.06
N ASP A 54 -11.40 15.28 -2.50
CA ASP A 54 -10.05 15.85 -2.37
C ASP A 54 -9.65 16.06 -0.91
N GLU A 55 -10.58 16.50 -0.06
CA GLU A 55 -10.34 16.66 1.37
C GLU A 55 -10.14 15.30 2.08
N ALA A 56 -10.89 14.27 1.65
CA ALA A 56 -10.69 12.91 2.13
C ALA A 56 -9.28 12.40 1.78
N LEU A 57 -8.84 12.59 0.53
CA LEU A 57 -7.49 12.22 0.08
C LEU A 57 -6.39 13.00 0.80
N LEU A 58 -6.58 14.30 1.05
CA LEU A 58 -5.62 15.09 1.81
C LEU A 58 -5.49 14.60 3.25
N THR A 59 -6.59 14.19 3.87
CA THR A 59 -6.61 13.61 5.22
C THR A 59 -5.89 12.27 5.24
N ALA A 60 -6.17 11.40 4.26
CA ALA A 60 -5.51 10.12 4.10
C ALA A 60 -4.00 10.27 3.90
N GLN A 61 -3.56 11.22 3.08
CA GLN A 61 -2.14 11.49 2.85
C GLN A 61 -1.44 11.92 4.16
N LYS A 62 -2.05 12.82 4.93
CA LYS A 62 -1.52 13.23 6.24
C LYS A 62 -1.39 12.05 7.21
N LEU A 63 -2.37 11.14 7.21
CA LEU A 63 -2.35 9.94 8.03
C LEU A 63 -1.24 8.98 7.56
N ALA A 64 -1.09 8.81 6.25
CA ALA A 64 -0.06 7.96 5.66
C ALA A 64 1.35 8.44 6.00
N ASP A 65 1.61 9.74 5.88
CA ASP A 65 2.90 10.36 6.17
C ASP A 65 3.27 10.34 7.66
N ARG A 66 2.26 10.42 8.54
CA ARG A 66 2.48 10.50 9.99
C ARG A 66 2.52 9.15 10.69
N LEU A 67 1.82 8.14 10.17
CA LEU A 67 1.60 6.90 10.92
C LEU A 67 1.69 5.63 10.05
N LEU A 68 1.08 5.62 8.86
CA LEU A 68 0.91 4.35 8.13
C LEU A 68 2.18 3.91 7.39
N SER A 69 3.08 4.85 7.11
CA SER A 69 4.33 4.58 6.39
C SER A 69 5.55 5.13 7.13
N ASN A 70 6.69 4.45 6.95
CA ASN A 70 7.99 5.00 7.28
C ASN A 70 8.55 5.77 6.07
N PRO A 71 8.60 7.10 6.10
CA PRO A 71 8.93 7.91 4.92
C PRO A 71 10.36 7.69 4.41
N VAL A 72 11.27 7.17 5.23
CA VAL A 72 12.67 6.91 4.84
C VAL A 72 12.77 5.71 3.89
N ILE A 73 11.95 4.68 4.09
CA ILE A 73 12.11 3.39 3.40
C ILE A 73 10.85 2.90 2.68
N GLU A 74 9.70 3.52 2.90
CA GLU A 74 8.42 3.18 2.28
C GLU A 74 7.88 4.35 1.44
N ASP A 75 7.14 4.01 0.40
CA ASP A 75 6.28 4.89 -0.39
C ASP A 75 4.82 4.58 -0.05
N ALA A 76 4.00 5.62 0.08
CA ALA A 76 2.55 5.49 0.27
C ALA A 76 1.79 6.10 -0.92
N ARG A 77 0.71 5.44 -1.34
CA ARG A 77 -0.20 5.94 -2.38
C ARG A 77 -1.63 5.91 -1.85
N CYS A 78 -2.27 7.07 -1.85
CA CYS A 78 -3.66 7.22 -1.42
C CYS A 78 -4.59 7.30 -2.64
N SER A 79 -5.75 6.64 -2.55
CA SER A 79 -6.80 6.65 -3.58
C SER A 79 -8.16 6.52 -2.92
N LEU A 80 -9.22 6.99 -3.58
CA LEU A 80 -10.58 6.66 -3.16
C LEU A 80 -10.81 5.18 -3.49
N ALA A 81 -11.44 4.45 -2.57
CA ALA A 81 -11.88 3.09 -2.83
C ALA A 81 -13.26 3.14 -3.47
N GLU A 82 -13.47 2.27 -4.46
CA GLU A 82 -14.82 1.91 -4.89
C GLU A 82 -15.34 0.86 -3.90
N ASP A 83 -16.60 1.00 -3.47
CA ASP A 83 -17.28 0.03 -2.59
C ASP A 83 -17.41 -1.36 -3.25
#